data_AF-A0A4W3GMN7-F1
#
_entry.id   AF-A0A4W3GMN7-F1
#
_cell.length_a   1.000
_cell.length_b   1.000
_cell.length_c   1.000
_cell.angle_alpha   90.00
_cell.angle_beta   90.00
_cell.angle_gamma   90.00
#
_symmetry.space_group_name_H-M   'P 1'
#
loop_
_entity.id
_entity.type
_entity.pdbx_description
1 polymer ?
#
loop_
_entity_poly.entity_id
_entity_poly.type
_entity_poly.pdbx_seq_one_letter_code
_entity_poly.pdbx_strand_id
1 'polypeptide(L)'
;SRLQETGEMGRHMADEQCGHTVEEQLELFNNIRPLFANKPLIIVANKCDVKKIDELSEEHQKIFADLTADGVAIKETSTLTEEGVIKVKTEACDTLLIHRVDSKMKGKKVHDVLNRLHLAIPSKRDDRERTPYIPEGASTRRKMETDAPKRKTERDLELELGDDYVLDLQKYWDLMNEFEKQDRIPEIWEGHNVADYIDPLIMKKLQELEKEEGLKEAAGEYDSDSESDDDEMKDIRKLASKIREKKKMRILLSREKQTKKGPKMPRTAKKVERKTLEKEMSSLGLDMESKDETHYAQLARRSRSITRKRKRDESQPPTSVTRSRSNSRTPRDLSGVRDEKMLKKVKRMMKNSQQGMNRLGKKGEADRHVFDLKPKHLFAGKSKMGKKDRR
;
A
#
# COMPACT_ATOMS: atom_id res chain seq x y z
N SER A 1 19.52 -35.62 30.42
CA SER A 1 20.54 -35.94 31.45
C SER A 1 19.84 -36.10 32.81
N ARG A 2 20.00 -37.27 33.45
CA ARG A 2 19.32 -37.80 34.66
C ARG A 2 17.89 -38.36 34.48
N LEU A 3 17.78 -39.47 33.75
CA LEU A 3 16.72 -40.48 33.87
C LEU A 3 17.33 -41.90 33.83
N GLN A 4 18.48 -42.08 34.48
CA GLN A 4 19.12 -43.38 34.65
C GLN A 4 19.27 -43.59 36.15
N GLU A 5 18.38 -44.39 36.72
CA GLU A 5 18.53 -45.19 37.95
C GLU A 5 17.14 -45.74 38.35
N THR A 6 16.44 -46.35 37.38
CA THR A 6 15.52 -47.44 37.70
C THR A 6 16.39 -48.68 37.74
N GLY A 7 16.72 -49.16 38.94
CA GLY A 7 17.48 -50.40 39.10
C GLY A 7 16.76 -51.52 38.38
N GLU A 8 17.35 -52.00 37.29
CA GLU A 8 16.93 -53.21 36.59
C GLU A 8 17.08 -54.40 37.54
N MET A 9 16.00 -54.77 38.21
CA MET A 9 15.82 -56.12 38.75
C MET A 9 14.81 -56.86 37.89
N GLY A 10 15.19 -57.08 36.63
CA GLY A 10 14.56 -58.07 35.77
C GLY A 10 15.37 -59.36 35.84
N ARG A 11 15.22 -60.16 36.91
CA ARG A 11 15.65 -61.56 36.90
C ARG A 11 14.54 -62.46 37.40
N HIS A 12 14.31 -63.48 36.60
CA HIS A 12 13.14 -64.33 36.50
C HIS A 12 12.79 -65.04 37.83
N MET A 13 11.56 -64.83 38.30
CA MET A 13 11.04 -65.42 39.56
C MET A 13 10.18 -66.67 39.34
N ALA A 14 9.59 -66.86 38.15
CA ALA A 14 8.58 -67.92 37.94
C ALA A 14 9.13 -69.20 37.29
N ASP A 15 10.44 -69.30 37.06
CA ASP A 15 11.03 -70.33 36.22
C ASP A 15 12.41 -70.76 36.73
N GLU A 16 12.58 -72.07 36.97
CA GLU A 16 13.84 -72.71 37.41
C GLU A 16 15.02 -72.49 36.43
N GLN A 17 14.74 -71.89 35.27
CA GLN A 17 15.70 -71.48 34.26
C GLN A 17 16.65 -70.34 34.68
N CYS A 18 16.42 -69.66 35.82
CA CYS A 18 17.24 -68.53 36.27
C CYS A 18 18.56 -68.94 36.98
N GLY A 19 18.80 -70.23 37.23
CA GLY A 19 20.02 -70.70 37.88
C GLY A 19 20.15 -70.37 39.38
N HIS A 20 19.11 -69.79 39.99
CA HIS A 20 19.00 -69.45 41.41
C HIS A 20 17.62 -69.86 41.93
N THR A 21 17.53 -70.28 43.20
CA THR A 21 16.27 -70.66 43.83
C THR A 21 15.48 -69.44 44.30
N VAL A 22 14.16 -69.60 44.53
CA VAL A 22 13.30 -68.51 45.05
C VAL A 22 13.76 -68.04 46.43
N GLU A 23 14.33 -68.93 47.25
CA GLU A 23 14.87 -68.61 48.58
C GLU A 23 16.11 -67.71 48.51
N GLU A 24 17.05 -68.01 47.59
CA GLU A 24 18.24 -67.18 47.36
C GLU A 24 17.85 -65.77 46.88
N GLN A 25 16.78 -65.66 46.08
CA GLN A 25 16.27 -64.38 45.60
C GLN A 25 15.67 -63.52 46.73
N LEU A 26 15.03 -64.14 47.71
CA LEU A 26 14.53 -63.45 48.92
C LEU A 26 15.67 -62.99 49.82
N GLU A 27 16.67 -63.83 50.01
CA GLU A 27 17.83 -63.49 50.82
C GLU A 27 18.57 -62.29 50.21
N LEU A 28 18.71 -62.27 48.88
CA LEU A 28 19.21 -61.10 48.18
C LEU A 28 18.33 -59.86 48.40
N PHE A 29 17.01 -59.98 48.25
CA PHE A 29 16.08 -58.87 48.48
C PHE A 29 16.20 -58.30 49.89
N ASN A 30 16.28 -59.15 50.92
CA ASN A 30 16.45 -58.73 52.31
C ASN A 30 17.79 -58.05 52.55
N ASN A 31 18.87 -58.51 51.92
CA ASN A 31 20.20 -57.89 52.00
C ASN A 31 20.23 -56.47 51.37
N ILE A 32 19.49 -56.24 50.29
CA ILE A 32 19.47 -54.93 49.60
C ILE A 32 18.33 -54.00 50.07
N ARG A 33 17.36 -54.50 50.84
CA ARG A 33 16.20 -53.76 51.37
C ARG A 33 16.57 -52.41 52.02
N PRO A 34 17.66 -52.27 52.79
CA PRO A 34 18.03 -50.98 53.41
C PRO A 34 18.28 -49.84 52.40
N LEU A 35 18.64 -50.16 51.15
CA LEU A 35 18.89 -49.15 50.11
C LEU A 35 17.61 -48.45 49.61
N PHE A 36 16.44 -49.00 49.92
CA PHE A 36 15.15 -48.57 49.37
C PHE A 36 14.19 -47.94 50.38
N ALA A 37 14.64 -47.64 51.60
CA ALA A 37 13.80 -47.14 52.69
C ALA A 37 12.93 -45.91 52.35
N ASN A 38 13.33 -45.07 51.38
CA ASN A 38 12.59 -43.87 50.95
C ASN A 38 12.07 -43.95 49.50
N LYS A 39 11.99 -45.14 48.92
CA LYS A 39 11.55 -45.36 47.53
C LYS A 39 10.37 -46.35 47.50
N PRO A 40 9.28 -46.06 46.77
CA PRO A 40 8.21 -47.04 46.59
C PRO A 40 8.76 -48.23 45.80
N LEU A 41 8.40 -49.44 46.23
CA LEU A 41 8.85 -50.70 45.65
C LEU A 41 7.65 -51.49 45.11
N ILE A 42 7.85 -52.09 43.94
CA ILE A 42 6.93 -53.06 43.35
C ILE A 42 7.78 -54.24 42.91
N ILE A 43 7.39 -55.45 43.32
CA ILE A 43 8.04 -56.67 42.89
C ILE A 43 7.26 -57.20 41.68
N VAL A 44 8.00 -57.53 40.62
CA VAL A 44 7.41 -57.97 39.37
C VAL A 44 7.82 -59.40 39.10
N ALA A 45 6.85 -60.31 39.11
CA ALA A 45 7.04 -61.68 38.67
C ALA A 45 6.98 -61.70 37.14
N ASN A 46 8.10 -62.04 36.51
CA ASN A 46 8.20 -62.15 35.04
C ASN A 46 8.15 -63.62 34.61
N LYS A 47 7.63 -63.87 33.40
CA LYS A 47 7.33 -65.19 32.79
C LYS A 47 6.11 -65.93 33.36
N CYS A 48 5.03 -65.22 33.65
CA CYS A 48 3.77 -65.84 34.11
C CYS A 48 3.07 -66.72 33.06
N ASP A 49 3.57 -66.74 31.82
CA ASP A 49 3.14 -67.64 30.74
C ASP A 49 3.56 -69.10 30.96
N VAL A 50 4.63 -69.34 31.73
CA VAL A 50 5.14 -70.71 31.99
C VAL A 50 4.58 -71.28 33.31
N LYS A 51 4.57 -70.47 34.37
CA LYS A 51 3.94 -70.79 35.66
C LYS A 51 3.33 -69.53 36.25
N LYS A 52 2.07 -69.61 36.67
CA LYS A 52 1.38 -68.52 37.39
C LYS A 52 1.68 -68.60 38.89
N ILE A 53 1.53 -67.47 39.59
CA ILE A 53 1.72 -67.41 41.05
C ILE A 53 0.76 -68.36 41.77
N ASP A 54 -0.44 -68.56 41.22
CA ASP A 54 -1.46 -69.46 41.77
C ASP A 54 -1.09 -70.95 41.67
N GLU A 55 -0.16 -71.32 40.79
CA GLU A 55 0.27 -72.71 40.54
C GLU A 55 1.58 -73.08 41.27
N LEU A 56 2.10 -72.16 42.09
CA LEU A 56 3.33 -72.34 42.86
C LEU A 56 3.07 -73.14 44.15
N SER A 57 4.11 -73.75 44.74
CA SER A 57 3.97 -74.51 45.99
C SER A 57 3.49 -73.62 47.15
N GLU A 58 2.75 -74.21 48.10
CA GLU A 58 2.18 -73.50 49.25
C GLU A 58 3.26 -72.78 50.11
N GLU A 59 4.50 -73.29 50.09
CA GLU A 59 5.64 -72.67 50.78
C GLU A 59 6.08 -71.36 50.10
N HIS A 60 6.14 -71.33 48.77
CA HIS A 60 6.49 -70.13 48.02
C HIS A 60 5.34 -69.11 47.96
N GLN A 61 4.08 -69.56 48.01
CA GLN A 61 2.94 -68.65 48.14
C GLN A 61 2.91 -67.92 49.49
N LYS A 62 3.30 -68.60 50.60
CA LYS A 62 3.45 -67.96 51.92
C LYS A 62 4.49 -66.84 51.90
N ILE A 63 5.61 -67.06 51.22
CA ILE A 63 6.65 -66.04 51.02
C ILE A 63 6.09 -64.79 50.35
N PHE A 64 5.31 -64.94 49.26
CA PHE A 64 4.71 -63.80 48.57
C PHE A 64 3.64 -63.10 49.41
N ALA A 65 2.90 -63.85 50.24
CA ALA A 65 1.95 -63.29 51.19
C ALA A 65 2.65 -62.46 52.28
N ASP A 66 3.78 -62.93 52.81
CA ASP A 66 4.58 -62.21 53.81
C ASP A 66 5.15 -60.89 53.23
N LEU A 67 5.64 -60.92 51.99
CA LEU A 67 6.09 -59.72 51.27
C LEU A 67 4.96 -58.73 50.99
N THR A 68 3.74 -59.24 50.75
CA THR A 68 2.55 -58.40 50.56
C THR A 68 2.12 -57.78 51.89
N ALA A 69 2.23 -58.51 53.01
CA ALA A 69 1.95 -58.01 54.36
C ALA A 69 2.91 -56.89 54.78
N ASP A 70 4.17 -56.97 54.32
CA ASP A 70 5.18 -55.91 54.46
C ASP A 70 4.91 -54.66 53.61
N GLY A 71 3.82 -54.65 52.82
CA GLY A 71 3.35 -53.50 52.05
C GLY A 71 3.97 -53.36 50.65
N VAL A 72 4.63 -54.40 50.13
CA VAL A 72 5.20 -54.42 48.78
C VAL A 72 4.23 -55.09 47.81
N ALA A 73 3.77 -54.37 46.80
CA ALA A 73 2.87 -54.92 45.79
C ALA A 73 3.60 -55.86 44.84
N ILE A 74 3.08 -57.08 44.66
CA ILE A 74 3.58 -58.08 43.71
C ILE A 74 2.66 -58.12 42.49
N LYS A 75 3.25 -58.13 41.29
CA LYS A 75 2.50 -58.15 40.03
C LYS A 75 3.07 -59.13 39.03
N GLU A 76 2.18 -59.85 38.38
CA GLU A 76 2.47 -60.76 37.28
C GLU A 76 2.65 -60.01 35.96
N THR A 77 3.70 -60.38 35.23
CA THR A 77 3.97 -59.87 33.88
C THR A 77 4.51 -60.98 32.99
N SER A 78 4.15 -60.93 31.71
CA SER A 78 4.82 -61.72 30.68
C SER A 78 5.18 -60.81 29.50
N THR A 79 6.45 -60.88 29.09
CA THR A 79 6.94 -60.19 27.90
C THR A 79 6.64 -60.94 26.60
N LEU A 80 6.18 -62.20 26.69
CA LEU A 80 5.82 -63.00 25.53
C LEU A 80 4.36 -62.79 25.13
N THR A 81 3.45 -62.77 26.11
CA THR A 81 2.01 -62.54 25.87
C THR A 81 1.62 -61.06 25.99
N GLU A 82 2.56 -60.18 26.37
CA GLU A 82 2.36 -58.76 26.69
C GLU A 82 1.36 -58.50 27.83
N GLU A 83 0.96 -59.55 28.54
CA GLU A 83 0.03 -59.46 29.66
C GLU A 83 0.71 -58.82 30.88
N GLY A 84 0.00 -57.90 31.54
CA GLY A 84 0.46 -57.26 32.76
C GLY A 84 1.48 -56.13 32.57
N VAL A 85 2.12 -56.00 31.41
CA VAL A 85 3.17 -54.99 31.14
C VAL A 85 2.64 -53.56 31.34
N ILE A 86 1.47 -53.24 30.79
CA ILE A 86 0.85 -51.92 30.93
C ILE A 86 0.39 -51.69 32.38
N LYS A 87 -0.13 -52.73 33.06
CA LYS A 87 -0.65 -52.64 34.43
C LYS A 87 0.45 -52.31 35.43
N VAL A 88 1.60 -53.00 35.35
CA VAL A 88 2.76 -52.71 36.19
C VAL A 88 3.28 -51.31 35.94
N LYS A 89 3.33 -50.88 34.68
CA LYS A 89 3.72 -49.50 34.34
C LYS A 89 2.80 -48.47 34.98
N THR A 90 1.47 -48.63 34.87
CA THR A 90 0.51 -47.68 35.47
C THR A 90 0.65 -47.65 36.98
N GLU A 91 0.71 -48.80 37.64
CA GLU A 91 0.80 -48.88 39.10
C GLU A 91 2.14 -48.34 39.63
N ALA A 92 3.25 -48.62 38.95
CA ALA A 92 4.56 -48.06 39.29
C ALA A 92 4.60 -46.53 39.11
N CYS A 93 3.98 -46.01 38.04
CA CYS A 93 3.89 -44.57 37.84
C CYS A 93 3.00 -43.91 38.89
N ASP A 94 1.85 -44.49 39.21
CA ASP A 94 0.88 -43.93 40.15
C ASP A 94 1.39 -43.94 41.59
N THR A 95 2.01 -45.04 42.04
CA THR A 95 2.65 -45.12 43.36
C THR A 95 3.78 -44.10 43.52
N LEU A 96 4.60 -43.92 42.47
CA LEU A 96 5.64 -42.90 42.45
C LEU A 96 5.06 -41.49 42.43
N LEU A 97 3.96 -41.26 41.71
CA LEU A 97 3.27 -39.97 41.67
C LEU A 97 2.71 -39.59 43.04
N ILE A 98 2.09 -40.52 43.77
CA ILE A 98 1.60 -40.31 45.14
C ILE A 98 2.74 -39.86 46.04
N HIS A 99 3.84 -40.62 46.09
CA HIS A 99 5.00 -40.29 46.93
C HIS A 99 5.62 -38.93 46.54
N ARG A 100 5.68 -38.61 45.24
CA ARG A 100 6.18 -37.32 44.75
C ARG A 100 5.24 -36.17 45.10
N VAL A 101 3.93 -36.35 44.97
CA VAL A 101 2.92 -35.35 45.32
C VAL A 101 2.97 -35.07 46.82
N ASP A 102 3.06 -36.09 47.67
CA ASP A 102 3.21 -35.91 49.13
C ASP A 102 4.49 -35.15 49.48
N SER A 103 5.60 -35.50 48.84
CA SER A 103 6.87 -34.77 49.00
C SER A 103 6.77 -33.32 48.52
N LYS A 104 5.97 -33.06 47.47
CA LYS A 104 5.71 -31.71 46.97
C LYS A 104 4.78 -30.93 47.90
N MET A 105 3.72 -31.55 48.43
CA MET A 105 2.79 -30.95 49.40
C MET A 105 3.47 -30.59 50.72
N LYS A 106 4.41 -31.41 51.20
CA LYS A 106 5.27 -31.07 52.34
C LYS A 106 6.15 -29.84 52.07
N GLY A 107 6.41 -29.52 50.80
CA GLY A 107 7.16 -28.35 50.37
C GLY A 107 6.30 -27.12 50.10
N LYS A 108 6.88 -25.92 50.20
CA LYS A 108 6.16 -24.64 49.98
C LYS A 108 5.86 -24.31 48.50
N LYS A 109 6.46 -25.04 47.55
CA LYS A 109 6.34 -24.80 46.11
C LYS A 109 4.95 -25.10 45.53
N VAL A 110 4.08 -25.75 46.31
CA VAL A 110 2.69 -26.02 45.89
C VAL A 110 1.86 -24.74 45.84
N HIS A 111 2.15 -23.76 46.70
CA HIS A 111 1.43 -22.48 46.70
C HIS A 111 1.60 -21.69 45.38
N ASP A 112 2.75 -21.80 44.73
CA ASP A 112 3.01 -21.12 43.45
C ASP A 112 2.16 -21.68 42.29
N VAL A 113 1.76 -22.95 42.37
CA VAL A 113 0.97 -23.64 41.33
C VAL A 113 -0.52 -23.74 41.67
N LEU A 114 -0.92 -23.36 42.88
CA LEU A 114 -2.31 -23.47 43.37
C LEU A 114 -3.31 -22.81 42.42
N ASN A 115 -2.95 -21.65 41.85
CA ASN A 115 -3.77 -20.91 40.89
C ASN A 115 -4.09 -21.71 39.61
N ARG A 116 -3.24 -22.67 39.22
CA ARG A 116 -3.47 -23.53 38.05
C ARG A 116 -4.35 -24.74 38.37
N LEU A 117 -4.32 -25.20 39.61
CA LEU A 117 -5.15 -26.32 40.07
C LEU A 117 -6.57 -25.86 40.43
N HIS A 118 -6.75 -24.58 40.74
CA HIS A 118 -8.04 -24.02 41.09
C HIS A 118 -8.99 -23.92 39.88
N LEU A 119 -9.98 -24.81 39.82
CA LEU A 119 -11.09 -24.72 38.87
C LEU A 119 -12.17 -23.78 39.45
N ALA A 120 -12.34 -22.61 38.83
CA ALA A 120 -13.33 -21.63 39.27
C ALA A 120 -14.76 -22.12 38.97
N ILE A 121 -15.60 -22.16 40.00
CA ILE A 121 -17.02 -22.51 39.87
C ILE A 121 -17.80 -21.20 39.72
N PRO A 122 -18.47 -20.95 38.58
CA PRO A 122 -19.24 -19.72 38.38
C PRO A 122 -20.41 -19.62 39.37
N SER A 123 -20.53 -18.48 40.06
CA SER A 123 -21.72 -18.17 40.85
C SER A 123 -22.87 -17.77 39.92
N LYS A 124 -24.10 -18.21 40.23
CA LYS A 124 -25.29 -17.80 39.48
C LYS A 124 -25.51 -16.30 39.65
N ARG A 125 -25.35 -15.54 38.56
CA ARG A 125 -25.52 -14.09 38.53
C ARG A 125 -26.94 -13.66 38.11
N ASP A 126 -27.47 -14.31 37.07
CA ASP A 126 -28.77 -14.01 36.46
C ASP A 126 -29.55 -15.33 36.24
N ASP A 127 -30.88 -15.28 36.14
CA ASP A 127 -31.75 -16.44 35.83
C ASP A 127 -31.82 -16.79 34.33
N ARG A 128 -30.90 -16.25 33.51
CA ARG A 128 -30.84 -16.55 32.07
C ARG A 128 -29.96 -17.77 31.80
N GLU A 129 -30.55 -18.80 31.23
CA GLU A 129 -29.83 -19.99 30.78
C GLU A 129 -28.94 -19.67 29.57
N ARG A 130 -27.66 -20.03 29.66
CA ARG A 130 -26.66 -19.86 28.60
C ARG A 130 -26.19 -21.26 28.17
N THR A 131 -27.06 -21.96 27.45
CA THR A 131 -26.76 -23.30 26.94
C THR A 131 -25.70 -23.23 25.84
N PRO A 132 -24.84 -24.26 25.71
CA PRO A 132 -23.92 -24.35 24.58
C PRO A 132 -24.70 -24.61 23.30
N TYR A 133 -24.42 -23.85 22.23
CA TYR A 133 -25.01 -24.08 20.91
C TYR A 133 -24.09 -24.96 20.06
N ILE A 134 -24.40 -26.26 20.01
CA ILE A 134 -23.71 -27.23 19.16
C ILE A 134 -24.66 -27.58 18.00
N PRO A 135 -24.32 -27.27 16.74
CA PRO A 135 -25.19 -27.60 15.62
C PRO A 135 -25.27 -29.12 15.42
N GLU A 136 -26.44 -29.62 15.03
CA GLU A 136 -26.68 -31.06 14.85
C GLU A 136 -25.70 -31.70 13.85
N GLY A 137 -25.34 -30.99 12.80
CA GLY A 137 -24.37 -31.43 11.80
C GLY A 137 -22.93 -31.56 12.30
N ALA A 138 -22.59 -31.00 13.47
CA ALA A 138 -21.32 -31.26 14.15
C ALA A 138 -21.43 -32.46 15.12
N SER A 139 -22.59 -32.61 15.79
CA SER A 139 -22.84 -33.70 16.73
C SER A 139 -22.97 -35.06 16.06
N THR A 140 -23.53 -35.11 14.85
CA THR A 140 -23.78 -36.35 14.09
C THR A 140 -22.59 -36.81 13.25
N ARG A 141 -21.53 -35.99 13.13
CA ARG A 141 -20.30 -36.37 12.41
C ARG A 141 -19.65 -37.57 13.08
N ARG A 142 -19.73 -38.72 12.42
CA ARG A 142 -19.03 -39.94 12.83
C ARG A 142 -17.52 -39.68 12.83
N LYS A 143 -16.83 -40.19 13.85
CA LYS A 143 -15.36 -40.18 13.94
C LYS A 143 -14.78 -40.79 12.67
N MET A 144 -13.96 -40.01 11.96
CA MET A 144 -12.97 -40.44 10.95
C MET A 144 -13.30 -41.79 10.27
N GLU A 145 -14.31 -41.83 9.41
CA GLU A 145 -14.46 -42.95 8.46
C GLU A 145 -13.30 -42.88 7.48
N THR A 146 -12.35 -43.81 7.60
CA THR A 146 -11.18 -43.93 6.70
C THR A 146 -11.55 -44.39 5.30
N ASP A 147 -12.73 -45.00 5.14
CA ASP A 147 -13.18 -45.63 3.91
C ASP A 147 -14.02 -44.70 3.02
N ALA A 148 -14.48 -43.56 3.54
CA ALA A 148 -15.19 -42.57 2.74
C ALA A 148 -14.21 -41.79 1.85
N PRO A 149 -14.55 -41.50 0.58
CA PRO A 149 -13.71 -40.67 -0.28
C PRO A 149 -13.50 -39.32 0.40
N LYS A 150 -12.22 -38.98 0.66
CA LYS A 150 -11.86 -37.71 1.28
C LYS A 150 -12.37 -36.58 0.40
N ARG A 151 -13.14 -35.66 0.98
CA ARG A 151 -13.53 -34.42 0.32
C ARG A 151 -12.26 -33.69 -0.13
N LYS A 152 -12.16 -33.38 -1.42
CA LYS A 152 -11.04 -32.59 -1.96
C LYS A 152 -10.94 -31.29 -1.17
N THR A 153 -9.77 -31.05 -0.58
CA THR A 153 -9.45 -29.79 0.07
C THR A 153 -8.93 -28.81 -0.96
N GLU A 154 -8.92 -27.51 -0.63
CA GLU A 154 -8.36 -26.51 -1.53
C GLU A 154 -6.88 -26.75 -1.83
N ARG A 155 -6.16 -27.32 -0.86
CA ARG A 155 -4.76 -27.72 -1.03
C ARG A 155 -4.60 -28.85 -2.06
N ASP A 156 -5.54 -29.78 -2.11
CA ASP A 156 -5.51 -30.85 -3.11
C ASP A 156 -5.77 -30.30 -4.52
N LEU A 157 -6.66 -29.30 -4.64
CA LEU A 157 -6.92 -28.60 -5.90
C LEU A 157 -5.71 -27.76 -6.37
N GLU A 158 -5.06 -27.07 -5.44
CA GLU A 158 -3.82 -26.32 -5.70
C GLU A 158 -2.72 -27.24 -6.25
N LEU A 159 -2.54 -28.44 -5.65
CA LEU A 159 -1.56 -29.42 -6.11
C LEU A 159 -1.90 -30.04 -7.48
N GLU A 160 -3.19 -30.20 -7.79
CA GLU A 160 -3.67 -30.77 -9.07
C GLU A 160 -3.50 -29.77 -10.23
N LEU A 161 -3.77 -28.48 -9.98
CA LEU A 161 -3.70 -27.42 -10.98
C LEU A 161 -2.30 -26.77 -11.10
N GLY A 162 -1.48 -26.84 -10.04
CA GLY A 162 -0.12 -26.32 -10.04
C GLY A 162 -0.06 -24.83 -10.37
N ASP A 163 0.66 -24.47 -11.43
CA ASP A 163 0.87 -23.09 -11.85
C ASP A 163 -0.40 -22.42 -12.43
N ASP A 164 -1.37 -23.21 -12.91
CA ASP A 164 -2.65 -22.71 -13.44
C ASP A 164 -3.68 -22.40 -12.34
N TYR A 165 -3.32 -22.67 -11.07
CA TYR A 165 -4.22 -22.46 -9.95
C TYR A 165 -4.39 -20.98 -9.62
N VAL A 166 -5.65 -20.52 -9.61
CA VAL A 166 -6.05 -19.20 -9.09
C VAL A 166 -7.15 -19.41 -8.05
N LEU A 167 -6.92 -18.92 -6.82
CA LEU A 167 -7.91 -18.96 -5.76
C LEU A 167 -9.06 -18.00 -6.07
N ASP A 168 -10.19 -18.56 -6.50
CA ASP A 168 -11.44 -17.82 -6.68
C ASP A 168 -12.26 -17.80 -5.39
N LEU A 169 -12.36 -16.61 -4.78
CA LEU A 169 -13.15 -16.40 -3.55
C LEU A 169 -14.65 -16.37 -3.83
N GLN A 170 -15.07 -15.96 -5.04
CA GLN A 170 -16.49 -15.76 -5.39
C GLN A 170 -17.24 -17.09 -5.53
N LYS A 171 -16.53 -18.14 -5.94
CA LYS A 171 -17.05 -19.52 -6.02
C LYS A 171 -17.72 -20.01 -4.73
N TYR A 172 -17.23 -19.56 -3.57
CA TYR A 172 -17.69 -20.02 -2.25
C TYR A 172 -18.81 -19.18 -1.66
N TRP A 173 -19.35 -18.20 -2.40
CA TRP A 173 -20.47 -17.39 -1.94
C TRP A 173 -21.79 -18.09 -2.22
N ASP A 174 -22.72 -17.98 -1.26
CA ASP A 174 -24.09 -18.46 -1.40
C ASP A 174 -24.99 -17.26 -1.73
N LEU A 175 -25.42 -17.19 -2.99
CA LEU A 175 -26.31 -16.15 -3.52
C LEU A 175 -27.67 -16.74 -3.86
N MET A 176 -28.68 -15.89 -4.08
CA MET A 176 -30.02 -16.30 -4.49
C MET A 176 -29.99 -17.05 -5.84
N ASN A 177 -29.22 -16.53 -6.81
CA ASN A 177 -28.99 -17.13 -8.11
C ASN A 177 -27.52 -17.51 -8.25
N GLU A 178 -27.23 -18.72 -8.72
CA GLU A 178 -25.84 -19.20 -8.84
C GLU A 178 -25.06 -18.53 -9.98
N PHE A 179 -25.75 -18.11 -11.04
CA PHE A 179 -25.12 -17.50 -12.22
C PHE A 179 -24.48 -16.13 -11.92
N GLU A 180 -25.00 -15.41 -10.92
CA GLU A 180 -24.56 -14.06 -10.56
C GLU A 180 -23.28 -14.07 -9.70
N LYS A 181 -22.78 -15.24 -9.29
CA LYS A 181 -21.59 -15.34 -8.42
C LYS A 181 -20.35 -14.71 -9.04
N GLN A 182 -20.21 -14.79 -10.36
CA GLN A 182 -19.04 -14.29 -11.10
C GLN A 182 -19.25 -12.89 -11.70
N ASP A 183 -20.36 -12.24 -11.37
CA ASP A 183 -20.65 -10.91 -11.89
C ASP A 183 -19.71 -9.85 -11.29
N ARG A 184 -19.28 -8.91 -12.13
CA ARG A 184 -18.40 -7.81 -11.71
C ARG A 184 -19.24 -6.68 -11.11
N ILE A 185 -19.09 -6.45 -9.82
CA ILE A 185 -19.77 -5.36 -9.10
C ILE A 185 -19.11 -4.02 -9.46
N PRO A 186 -19.85 -3.05 -10.05
CA PRO A 186 -19.33 -1.70 -10.23
C PRO A 186 -19.15 -1.00 -8.89
N GLU A 187 -17.94 -0.53 -8.58
CA GLU A 187 -17.66 0.14 -7.31
C GLU A 187 -17.83 1.66 -7.36
N ILE A 188 -17.43 2.28 -8.49
CA ILE A 188 -17.37 3.74 -8.64
C ILE A 188 -18.07 4.16 -9.94
N TRP A 189 -18.87 5.22 -9.86
CA TRP A 189 -19.53 5.87 -10.98
C TRP A 189 -19.40 7.39 -10.89
N GLU A 190 -18.80 8.04 -11.89
CA GLU A 190 -18.66 9.51 -11.98
C GLU A 190 -18.20 10.17 -10.66
N GLY A 191 -17.21 9.58 -9.98
CA GLY A 191 -16.65 10.08 -8.73
C GLY A 191 -17.44 9.75 -7.45
N HIS A 192 -18.52 8.97 -7.55
CA HIS A 192 -19.34 8.53 -6.43
C HIS A 192 -19.24 7.01 -6.25
N ASN A 193 -19.35 6.53 -5.01
CA ASN A 193 -19.33 5.08 -4.73
C ASN A 193 -20.73 4.51 -4.92
N VAL A 194 -20.85 3.39 -5.62
CA VAL A 194 -22.13 2.69 -5.83
C VAL A 194 -22.66 2.09 -4.53
N ALA A 195 -21.77 1.61 -3.65
CA ALA A 195 -22.11 1.01 -2.37
C ALA A 195 -22.96 1.92 -1.47
N ASP A 196 -22.76 3.24 -1.57
CA ASP A 196 -23.49 4.24 -0.76
C ASP A 196 -24.98 4.33 -1.17
N TYR A 197 -25.34 3.83 -2.35
CA TYR A 197 -26.68 3.90 -2.93
C TYR A 197 -27.41 2.53 -2.94
N ILE A 198 -26.83 1.49 -2.35
CA ILE A 198 -27.47 0.16 -2.27
C ILE A 198 -28.52 0.15 -1.15
N ASP A 199 -29.79 0.29 -1.53
CA ASP A 199 -30.94 0.25 -0.63
C ASP A 199 -32.07 -0.59 -1.26
N PRO A 200 -32.65 -1.57 -0.55
CA PRO A 200 -33.82 -2.33 -1.03
C PRO A 200 -35.00 -1.46 -1.50
N LEU A 201 -35.13 -0.23 -1.01
CA LEU A 201 -36.24 0.69 -1.30
C LEU A 201 -35.85 1.86 -2.22
N ILE A 202 -34.72 1.78 -2.93
CA ILE A 202 -34.21 2.88 -3.78
C ILE A 202 -35.21 3.34 -4.84
N MET A 203 -35.92 2.41 -5.49
CA MET A 203 -36.90 2.74 -6.54
C MET A 203 -38.09 3.55 -6.01
N LYS A 204 -38.50 3.31 -4.76
CA LYS A 204 -39.60 4.07 -4.15
C LYS A 204 -39.16 5.51 -3.84
N LYS A 205 -37.95 5.67 -3.29
CA LYS A 205 -37.36 6.99 -3.03
C LYS A 205 -37.17 7.79 -4.34
N LEU A 206 -36.75 7.11 -5.41
CA LEU A 206 -36.62 7.73 -6.73
C LEU A 206 -37.96 8.25 -7.26
N GLN A 207 -39.02 7.44 -7.17
CA GLN A 207 -40.37 7.87 -7.59
C GLN A 207 -40.92 9.06 -6.80
N GLU A 208 -40.60 9.16 -5.51
CA GLU A 208 -40.98 10.32 -4.69
C GLU A 208 -40.22 11.58 -5.13
N LEU A 209 -38.92 11.45 -5.41
CA LEU A 209 -38.07 12.54 -5.89
C LEU A 209 -38.47 13.01 -7.29
N GLU A 210 -38.77 12.10 -8.22
CA GLU A 210 -39.26 12.45 -9.57
C GLU A 210 -40.58 13.23 -9.53
N LYS A 211 -41.49 12.88 -8.61
CA LYS A 211 -42.73 13.64 -8.39
C LYS A 211 -42.45 15.03 -7.83
N GLU A 212 -41.49 15.15 -6.91
CA GLU A 212 -41.08 16.44 -6.35
C GLU A 212 -40.46 17.34 -7.43
N GLU A 213 -39.54 16.81 -8.25
CA GLU A 213 -38.94 17.56 -9.36
C GLU A 213 -39.98 17.96 -10.41
N GLY A 214 -40.94 17.09 -10.74
CA GLY A 214 -42.04 17.44 -11.63
C GLY A 214 -42.93 18.57 -11.09
N LEU A 215 -43.12 18.64 -9.77
CA LEU A 215 -43.82 19.77 -9.12
C LEU A 215 -42.98 21.06 -9.17
N LYS A 216 -41.65 20.98 -9.00
CA LYS A 216 -40.74 22.14 -9.11
C LYS A 216 -40.66 22.68 -10.53
N GLU A 217 -40.61 21.80 -11.53
CA GLU A 217 -40.63 22.16 -12.94
C GLU A 217 -41.98 22.80 -13.31
N ALA A 218 -43.10 22.23 -12.85
CA ALA A 218 -44.43 22.84 -13.05
C ALA A 218 -44.59 24.21 -12.35
N ALA A 219 -43.83 24.44 -11.28
CA ALA A 219 -43.76 25.74 -10.61
C ALA A 219 -42.84 26.75 -11.31
N GLY A 220 -42.09 26.34 -12.34
CA GLY A 220 -41.20 27.21 -13.12
C GLY A 220 -39.87 27.53 -12.44
N GLU A 221 -39.42 26.75 -11.44
CA GLU A 221 -38.16 27.01 -10.71
C GLU A 221 -36.93 27.01 -11.63
N TYR A 222 -36.96 26.22 -12.70
CA TYR A 222 -35.87 26.09 -13.66
C TYR A 222 -36.04 26.94 -14.93
N ASP A 223 -37.10 27.76 -15.01
CA ASP A 223 -37.29 28.67 -16.14
C ASP A 223 -36.29 29.82 -16.01
N SER A 224 -35.15 29.68 -16.70
CA SER A 224 -34.17 30.76 -16.83
C SER A 224 -34.66 31.76 -17.86
N ASP A 225 -35.69 32.53 -17.52
CA ASP A 225 -36.16 33.63 -18.36
C ASP A 225 -35.11 34.75 -18.36
N SER A 226 -34.21 34.69 -19.35
CA SER A 226 -33.41 35.84 -19.72
C SER A 226 -34.33 36.82 -20.41
N GLU A 227 -34.86 37.80 -19.67
CA GLU A 227 -35.53 38.97 -20.25
C GLU A 227 -34.69 39.47 -21.43
N SER A 228 -35.27 39.44 -22.63
CA SER A 228 -34.61 39.98 -23.82
C SER A 228 -34.40 41.46 -23.57
N ASP A 229 -33.14 41.85 -23.35
CA ASP A 229 -32.73 43.26 -23.28
C ASP A 229 -33.42 44.03 -24.42
N ASP A 230 -34.06 45.14 -24.08
CA ASP A 230 -34.58 46.08 -25.05
C ASP A 230 -33.45 46.59 -25.99
N ASP A 231 -33.84 47.11 -27.16
CA ASP A 231 -32.87 47.53 -28.17
C ASP A 231 -31.97 48.68 -27.64
N GLU A 232 -32.49 49.50 -26.72
CA GLU A 232 -31.75 50.56 -26.06
C GLU A 232 -30.66 50.01 -25.12
N MET A 233 -30.93 49.01 -24.29
CA MET A 233 -29.95 48.37 -23.41
C MET A 233 -28.86 47.64 -24.21
N LYS A 234 -29.22 47.02 -25.35
CA LYS A 234 -28.24 46.43 -26.27
C LYS A 234 -27.30 47.49 -26.84
N ASP A 235 -27.83 48.66 -27.21
CA ASP A 235 -27.02 49.75 -27.75
C ASP A 235 -26.15 50.43 -26.68
N ILE A 236 -26.66 50.58 -25.45
CA ILE A 236 -25.87 51.01 -24.29
C ILE A 236 -24.71 50.03 -24.04
N ARG A 237 -24.93 48.72 -24.08
CA ARG A 237 -23.85 47.70 -23.92
C ARG A 237 -22.81 47.76 -25.04
N LYS A 238 -23.23 47.93 -26.29
CA LYS A 238 -22.31 48.09 -27.44
C LYS A 238 -21.48 49.38 -27.30
N LEU A 239 -22.12 50.50 -26.95
CA LEU A 239 -21.45 51.77 -26.74
C LEU A 239 -20.48 51.70 -25.56
N ALA A 240 -20.89 51.11 -24.44
CA ALA A 240 -20.04 50.92 -23.27
C ALA A 240 -18.81 50.06 -23.58
N SER A 241 -18.98 49.00 -24.39
CA SER A 241 -17.85 48.16 -24.85
C SER A 241 -16.85 48.98 -25.69
N LYS A 242 -17.33 49.76 -26.66
CA LYS A 242 -16.50 50.67 -27.47
C LYS A 242 -15.75 51.70 -26.61
N ILE A 243 -16.42 52.28 -25.59
CA ILE A 243 -15.80 53.22 -24.65
C ILE A 243 -14.71 52.53 -23.83
N ARG A 244 -14.98 51.34 -23.29
CA ARG A 244 -14.00 50.57 -22.49
C ARG A 244 -12.77 50.22 -23.33
N GLU A 245 -12.95 49.77 -24.56
CA GLU A 245 -11.85 49.48 -25.49
C GLU A 245 -11.04 50.73 -25.82
N LYS A 246 -11.69 51.84 -26.18
CA LYS A 246 -10.98 53.10 -26.47
C LYS A 246 -10.22 53.62 -25.25
N LYS A 247 -10.78 53.49 -24.04
CA LYS A 247 -10.12 53.84 -22.77
C LYS A 247 -8.91 52.95 -22.51
N LYS A 248 -9.02 51.63 -22.70
CA LYS A 248 -7.88 50.69 -22.61
C LYS A 248 -6.77 51.06 -23.60
N MET A 249 -7.11 51.33 -24.86
CA MET A 249 -6.13 51.74 -25.88
C MET A 249 -5.44 53.05 -25.51
N ARG A 250 -6.17 54.04 -24.98
CA ARG A 250 -5.58 55.30 -24.51
C ARG A 250 -4.63 55.09 -23.32
N ILE A 251 -4.97 54.18 -22.39
CA ILE A 251 -4.09 53.81 -21.27
C ILE A 251 -2.82 53.13 -21.78
N LEU A 252 -2.93 52.19 -22.73
CA LEU A 252 -1.77 51.53 -23.34
C LEU A 252 -0.84 52.52 -24.05
N LEU A 253 -1.38 53.40 -24.89
CA LEU A 253 -0.63 54.47 -25.55
C LEU A 253 0.03 55.43 -24.54
N SER A 254 -0.64 55.69 -23.41
CA SER A 254 -0.06 56.49 -22.32
C SER A 254 1.12 55.78 -21.66
N ARG A 255 0.97 54.49 -21.33
CA ARG A 255 2.05 53.67 -20.75
C ARG A 255 3.25 53.61 -21.68
N GLU A 256 3.03 53.37 -22.98
CA GLU A 256 4.09 53.37 -24.00
C GLU A 256 4.88 54.70 -24.00
N LYS A 257 4.19 55.84 -23.94
CA LYS A 257 4.82 57.17 -23.86
C LYS A 257 5.61 57.39 -22.57
N GLN A 258 5.29 56.67 -21.50
CA GLN A 258 5.97 56.74 -20.20
C GLN A 258 7.08 55.70 -20.04
N THR A 259 7.12 54.65 -20.87
CA THR A 259 8.13 53.57 -20.79
C THR A 259 9.56 54.06 -21.03
N LYS A 260 9.75 55.15 -21.79
CA LYS A 260 11.09 55.71 -22.06
C LYS A 260 11.57 56.54 -20.87
N LYS A 261 12.55 56.01 -20.12
CA LYS A 261 13.24 56.72 -19.03
C LYS A 261 14.24 57.73 -19.60
N GLY A 262 13.78 58.94 -19.92
CA GLY A 262 14.60 60.05 -20.43
C GLY A 262 13.79 61.33 -20.62
N PRO A 263 14.43 62.48 -20.92
CA PRO A 263 13.73 63.74 -21.15
C PRO A 263 12.79 63.61 -22.36
N LYS A 264 11.53 64.02 -22.21
CA LYS A 264 10.54 63.98 -23.29
C LYS A 264 10.78 65.14 -24.25
N MET A 265 10.99 64.83 -25.52
CA MET A 265 11.13 65.85 -26.56
C MET A 265 9.84 66.70 -26.67
N PRO A 266 9.94 68.05 -26.68
CA PRO A 266 8.78 68.90 -26.83
C PRO A 266 8.17 68.73 -28.23
N ARG A 267 6.84 68.85 -28.33
CA ARG A 267 6.12 68.70 -29.60
C ARG A 267 6.54 69.74 -30.64
N THR A 268 7.06 70.90 -30.21
CA THR A 268 7.58 71.97 -31.08
C THR A 268 8.84 71.58 -31.87
N ALA A 269 9.67 70.67 -31.32
CA ALA A 269 10.86 70.19 -32.01
C ALA A 269 10.55 69.10 -33.05
N LYS A 270 9.42 68.39 -32.89
CA LYS A 270 9.00 67.32 -33.80
C LYS A 270 8.09 67.86 -34.89
N LYS A 271 8.43 67.61 -36.15
CA LYS A 271 7.55 67.91 -37.28
C LYS A 271 6.35 66.95 -37.28
N VAL A 272 5.14 67.49 -37.29
CA VAL A 272 3.89 66.71 -37.37
C VAL A 272 3.50 66.53 -38.83
N GLU A 273 3.25 65.30 -39.24
CA GLU A 273 2.76 64.99 -40.58
C GLU A 273 1.27 65.30 -40.70
N ARG A 274 0.90 66.10 -41.71
CA ARG A 274 -0.49 66.49 -41.97
C ARG A 274 -1.42 65.28 -42.06
N LYS A 275 -1.03 64.25 -42.81
CA LYS A 275 -1.86 63.04 -43.03
C LYS A 275 -2.30 62.37 -41.74
N THR A 276 -1.43 62.31 -40.74
CA THR A 276 -1.75 61.72 -39.43
C THR A 276 -2.76 62.55 -38.65
N LEU A 277 -2.61 63.87 -38.67
CA LEU A 277 -3.50 64.81 -37.98
C LEU A 277 -4.86 64.89 -38.67
N GLU A 278 -4.88 64.91 -40.00
CA GLU A 278 -6.10 64.89 -40.82
C GLU A 278 -6.94 63.64 -40.53
N LYS A 279 -6.31 62.46 -40.48
CA LYS A 279 -6.99 61.20 -40.16
C LYS A 279 -7.56 61.19 -38.75
N GLU A 280 -6.84 61.71 -37.74
CA GLU A 280 -7.33 61.77 -36.36
C GLU A 280 -8.49 62.76 -36.20
N MET A 281 -8.40 63.95 -36.81
CA MET A 281 -9.44 64.99 -36.71
C MET A 281 -10.71 64.62 -37.51
N SER A 282 -10.55 64.03 -38.69
CA SER A 282 -11.66 63.49 -39.47
C SER A 282 -12.37 62.35 -38.72
N SER A 283 -11.63 61.50 -38.00
CA SER A 283 -12.23 60.45 -37.16
C SER A 283 -13.03 61.00 -35.97
N LEU A 284 -12.79 62.25 -35.57
CA LEU A 284 -13.54 62.97 -34.55
C LEU A 284 -14.72 63.78 -35.14
N GLY A 285 -14.91 63.76 -36.46
CA GLY A 285 -16.00 64.42 -37.17
C GLY A 285 -15.69 65.85 -37.62
N LEU A 286 -14.43 66.29 -37.63
CA LEU A 286 -14.04 67.60 -38.13
C LEU A 286 -13.61 67.52 -39.60
N ASP A 287 -14.20 68.38 -40.43
CA ASP A 287 -13.85 68.48 -41.84
C ASP A 287 -12.53 69.24 -42.03
N MET A 288 -11.62 68.67 -42.82
CA MET A 288 -10.26 69.15 -43.08
C MET A 288 -9.95 69.27 -44.58
N GLU A 289 -11.00 69.30 -45.42
CA GLU A 289 -10.89 69.25 -46.88
C GLU A 289 -10.42 70.56 -47.54
N SER A 290 -10.48 71.69 -46.83
CA SER A 290 -9.91 72.97 -47.24
C SER A 290 -8.37 72.93 -47.28
N LYS A 291 -7.83 72.47 -48.41
CA LYS A 291 -6.39 72.14 -48.57
C LYS A 291 -5.51 73.37 -48.80
N ASP A 292 -6.03 74.43 -49.40
CA ASP A 292 -5.22 75.48 -50.03
C ASP A 292 -4.84 76.65 -49.11
N GLU A 293 -5.55 76.86 -48.00
CA GLU A 293 -5.31 77.98 -47.07
C GLU A 293 -4.44 77.60 -45.86
N THR A 294 -3.79 76.44 -45.90
CA THR A 294 -3.02 75.92 -44.76
C THR A 294 -1.51 76.19 -44.90
N HIS A 295 -0.82 76.43 -43.76
CA HIS A 295 0.64 76.62 -43.68
C HIS A 295 1.45 75.46 -44.34
N TYR A 296 0.86 74.27 -44.45
CA TYR A 296 1.45 73.11 -45.12
C TYR A 296 1.52 73.24 -46.65
N ALA A 297 0.52 73.86 -47.29
CA ALA A 297 0.48 74.06 -48.74
C ALA A 297 1.53 75.10 -49.20
N GLN A 298 1.77 76.12 -48.36
CA GLN A 298 2.81 77.14 -48.61
C GLN A 298 4.24 76.56 -48.48
N LEU A 299 4.49 75.69 -47.50
CA LEU A 299 5.79 75.02 -47.31
C LEU A 299 6.16 74.09 -48.47
N ALA A 300 5.19 73.35 -49.01
CA ALA A 300 5.40 72.43 -50.14
C ALA A 300 5.82 73.16 -51.44
N ARG A 301 5.39 74.42 -51.62
CA ARG A 301 5.81 75.27 -52.74
C ARG A 301 7.27 75.74 -52.59
N ARG A 302 7.75 75.98 -51.36
CA ARG A 302 9.12 76.45 -51.08
C ARG A 302 10.17 75.32 -51.08
N SER A 303 9.78 74.06 -50.88
CA SER A 303 10.71 72.92 -50.75
C SER A 303 11.16 72.28 -52.07
N ARG A 304 10.71 72.77 -53.24
CA ARG A 304 11.19 72.30 -54.54
C ARG A 304 12.57 72.91 -54.81
N SER A 305 13.63 72.11 -54.69
CA SER A 305 14.98 72.53 -55.03
C SER A 305 15.14 72.66 -56.56
N ILE A 306 15.74 73.77 -57.01
CA ILE A 306 16.22 73.90 -58.38
C ILE A 306 17.48 73.03 -58.49
N THR A 307 17.41 71.99 -59.33
CA THR A 307 18.42 70.94 -59.43
C THR A 307 19.77 71.48 -59.91
N ARG A 308 20.79 71.49 -59.04
CA ARG A 308 22.22 71.53 -59.43
C ARG A 308 22.73 70.08 -59.59
N LYS A 309 23.42 69.82 -60.70
CA LYS A 309 23.97 68.51 -61.10
C LYS A 309 24.87 67.89 -60.03
N ARG A 310 24.34 66.94 -59.27
CA ARG A 310 24.93 65.61 -58.97
C ARG A 310 24.04 64.85 -57.98
N LYS A 311 23.31 63.85 -58.51
CA LYS A 311 23.02 62.55 -57.89
C LYS A 311 22.35 61.69 -58.95
N ARG A 312 23.18 61.01 -59.74
CA ARG A 312 22.81 59.75 -60.36
C ARG A 312 23.69 58.73 -59.66
N ASP A 313 23.09 57.93 -58.80
CA ASP A 313 23.58 56.59 -58.50
C ASP A 313 22.39 55.75 -58.01
N GLU A 314 22.38 54.52 -58.53
CA GLU A 314 21.32 53.53 -58.41
C GLU A 314 21.19 52.98 -56.98
N SER A 315 20.02 52.43 -56.72
CA SER A 315 19.52 51.90 -55.45
C SER A 315 20.22 50.62 -54.97
N GLN A 316 21.54 50.67 -54.75
CA GLN A 316 22.28 49.66 -53.96
C GLN A 316 23.40 50.32 -53.13
N PRO A 317 23.67 49.85 -51.90
CA PRO A 317 24.84 50.30 -51.13
C PRO A 317 26.14 49.85 -51.84
N PRO A 318 27.24 50.64 -51.77
CA PRO A 318 28.50 50.29 -52.42
C PRO A 318 29.08 48.99 -51.83
N THR A 319 29.52 48.08 -52.72
CA THR A 319 30.15 46.79 -52.40
C THR A 319 31.60 46.92 -51.90
N SER A 320 32.06 48.12 -51.58
CA SER A 320 33.35 48.35 -50.96
C SER A 320 33.24 49.40 -49.87
N VAL A 321 33.14 48.94 -48.61
CA VAL A 321 33.30 49.82 -47.46
C VAL A 321 34.77 50.21 -47.39
N THR A 322 35.01 51.49 -47.57
CA THR A 322 36.27 52.18 -47.39
C THR A 322 36.86 51.87 -46.01
N ARG A 323 37.98 51.18 -46.08
CA ARG A 323 38.97 50.86 -45.04
C ARG A 323 39.18 52.01 -44.06
N SER A 324 38.50 51.96 -42.91
CA SER A 324 38.86 52.72 -41.70
C SER A 324 38.76 51.82 -40.47
N ARG A 325 39.86 51.09 -40.26
CA ARG A 325 40.45 50.68 -38.97
C ARG A 325 39.50 50.34 -37.81
N SER A 326 39.04 49.09 -37.74
CA SER A 326 39.01 48.25 -36.51
C SER A 326 38.27 46.91 -36.73
N ASN A 327 38.67 46.09 -37.70
CA ASN A 327 38.24 44.68 -37.81
C ASN A 327 39.19 43.89 -38.74
N SER A 328 40.50 43.98 -38.50
CA SER A 328 41.52 43.29 -39.31
C SER A 328 41.62 41.78 -39.05
N ARG A 329 40.69 41.20 -38.27
CA ARG A 329 40.62 39.76 -38.04
C ARG A 329 39.36 39.21 -38.68
N THR A 330 39.54 38.24 -39.56
CA THR A 330 38.44 37.39 -40.02
C THR A 330 37.78 36.76 -38.77
N PRO A 331 36.44 36.82 -38.65
CA PRO A 331 35.72 36.14 -37.59
C PRO A 331 36.14 34.66 -37.49
N ARG A 332 36.33 34.16 -36.27
CA ARG A 332 36.87 32.81 -36.01
C ARG A 332 36.05 31.68 -36.62
N ASP A 333 34.75 31.90 -36.82
CA ASP A 333 33.84 30.96 -37.49
C ASP A 333 33.98 30.96 -39.02
N LEU A 334 34.59 31.99 -39.61
CA LEU A 334 34.83 32.14 -41.04
C LEU A 334 36.27 31.77 -41.44
N SER A 335 37.25 32.02 -40.57
CA SER A 335 38.69 31.95 -40.92
C SER A 335 39.21 30.56 -41.30
N GLY A 336 38.50 29.49 -40.91
CA GLY A 336 38.88 28.09 -41.19
C GLY A 336 38.05 27.42 -42.29
N VAL A 337 37.19 28.16 -42.99
CA VAL A 337 36.26 27.59 -43.97
C VAL A 337 36.50 28.20 -45.36
N ARG A 338 36.67 27.33 -46.36
CA ARG A 338 37.10 27.72 -47.72
C ARG A 338 36.09 28.60 -48.47
N ASP A 339 34.81 28.20 -48.49
CA ASP A 339 33.74 28.87 -49.26
C ASP A 339 32.48 29.11 -48.41
N GLU A 340 31.63 30.06 -48.82
CA GLU A 340 30.32 30.32 -48.19
C GLU A 340 29.39 29.10 -48.18
N LYS A 341 29.47 28.23 -49.20
CA LYS A 341 28.70 26.96 -49.24
C LYS A 341 29.10 26.03 -48.11
N MET A 342 30.40 25.92 -47.83
CA MET A 342 30.90 25.15 -46.69
C MET A 342 30.50 25.81 -45.36
N LEU A 343 30.49 27.15 -45.30
CA LEU A 343 30.05 27.87 -44.11
C LEU A 343 28.60 27.55 -43.75
N LYS A 344 27.71 27.57 -44.75
CA LYS A 344 26.30 27.18 -44.58
C LYS A 344 26.17 25.73 -44.11
N LYS A 345 27.02 24.82 -44.62
CA LYS A 345 27.06 23.41 -44.17
C LYS A 345 27.51 23.30 -42.71
N VAL A 346 28.58 23.99 -42.30
CA VAL A 346 29.07 23.99 -40.91
C VAL A 346 28.03 24.56 -39.94
N LYS A 347 27.39 25.69 -40.27
CA LYS A 347 26.32 26.28 -39.45
C LYS A 347 25.13 25.34 -39.30
N ARG A 348 24.79 24.56 -40.33
CA ARG A 348 23.75 23.53 -40.26
C ARG A 348 24.16 22.34 -39.38
N MET A 349 25.40 21.86 -39.49
CA MET A 349 25.92 20.79 -38.63
C MET A 349 25.92 21.21 -37.14
N MET A 350 26.31 22.45 -36.84
CA MET A 350 26.24 23.02 -35.49
C MET A 350 24.80 23.06 -34.94
N LYS A 351 23.81 23.49 -35.75
CA LYS A 351 22.41 23.48 -35.32
C LYS A 351 21.89 22.06 -35.08
N ASN A 352 22.30 21.09 -35.90
CA ASN A 352 21.90 19.70 -35.75
C ASN A 352 22.52 19.06 -34.49
N SER A 353 23.80 19.33 -34.18
CA SER A 353 24.44 18.78 -32.98
C SER A 353 23.82 19.30 -31.68
N GLN A 354 23.26 20.51 -31.68
CA GLN A 354 22.59 21.10 -30.51
C GLN A 354 21.18 20.54 -30.26
N GLN A 355 20.59 19.77 -31.18
CA GLN A 355 19.20 19.28 -31.04
C GLN A 355 18.98 18.42 -29.80
N GLY A 356 19.92 17.53 -29.46
CA GLY A 356 19.80 16.66 -28.28
C GLY A 356 19.75 17.46 -26.97
N MET A 357 20.59 18.48 -26.87
CA MET A 357 20.65 19.39 -25.74
C MET A 357 19.40 20.28 -25.64
N ASN A 358 18.91 20.79 -26.78
CA ASN A 358 17.68 21.59 -26.84
C ASN A 358 16.45 20.76 -26.46
N ARG A 359 16.40 19.48 -26.87
CA ARG A 359 15.34 18.54 -26.47
C ARG A 359 15.31 18.31 -24.96
N LEU A 360 16.47 18.33 -24.30
CA LEU A 360 16.61 18.24 -22.84
C LEU A 360 16.40 19.58 -22.12
N GLY A 361 16.10 20.68 -22.84
CA GLY A 361 15.83 21.99 -22.25
C GLY A 361 17.04 22.66 -21.59
N LYS A 362 18.26 22.28 -21.97
CA LYS A 362 19.49 22.86 -21.40
C LYS A 362 19.70 24.30 -21.86
N LYS A 363 20.29 25.14 -20.99
CA LYS A 363 20.53 26.57 -21.28
C LYS A 363 21.68 26.83 -22.26
N GLY A 364 22.42 25.79 -22.65
CA GLY A 364 23.57 25.83 -23.54
C GLY A 364 24.55 24.69 -23.22
N GLU A 365 25.64 24.57 -23.98
CA GLU A 365 26.58 23.44 -23.82
C GLU A 365 27.29 23.42 -22.45
N ALA A 366 27.33 24.56 -21.77
CA ALA A 366 27.89 24.68 -20.42
C ALA A 366 26.94 24.13 -19.32
N ASP A 367 25.66 23.93 -19.61
CA ASP A 367 24.65 23.51 -18.63
C ASP A 367 24.64 21.99 -18.43
N ARG A 368 25.63 21.54 -17.65
CA ARG A 368 25.82 20.13 -17.27
C ARG A 368 25.36 19.85 -15.83
N HIS A 369 24.43 20.65 -15.31
CA HIS A 369 23.90 20.47 -13.96
C HIS A 369 23.08 19.17 -13.86
N VAL A 370 23.39 18.35 -12.85
CA VAL A 370 22.66 17.13 -12.50
C VAL A 370 21.72 17.48 -11.36
N PHE A 371 20.42 17.38 -11.59
CA PHE A 371 19.42 17.63 -10.56
C PHE A 371 19.33 16.44 -9.59
N ASP A 372 19.21 16.74 -8.31
CA ASP A 372 18.87 15.74 -7.31
C ASP A 372 17.36 15.47 -7.34
N LEU A 373 16.97 14.48 -8.14
CA LEU A 373 15.56 14.08 -8.32
C LEU A 373 14.98 13.40 -7.07
N LYS A 374 15.83 12.84 -6.21
CA LYS A 374 15.42 12.10 -5.01
C LYS A 374 16.19 12.61 -3.79
N PRO A 375 15.93 13.86 -3.37
CA PRO A 375 16.69 14.46 -2.30
C PRO A 375 16.43 13.72 -0.98
N LYS A 376 17.53 13.30 -0.34
CA LYS A 376 17.50 12.43 0.84
C LYS A 376 16.61 12.96 1.97
N HIS A 377 16.57 14.27 2.18
CA HIS A 377 15.77 14.88 3.24
C HIS A 377 14.25 14.74 3.05
N LEU A 378 13.78 14.41 1.84
CA LEU A 378 12.36 14.10 1.58
C LEU A 378 12.05 12.61 1.74
N PHE A 379 13.00 11.74 1.38
CA PHE A 379 12.77 10.29 1.27
C PHE A 379 13.34 9.47 2.44
N ALA A 380 14.14 10.08 3.31
CA ALA A 380 14.76 9.41 4.44
C ALA A 380 14.32 10.06 5.76
N GLY A 381 14.02 9.21 6.75
CA GLY A 381 13.55 9.63 8.08
C GLY A 381 12.03 9.52 8.23
N LYS A 382 11.55 9.63 9.47
CA LYS A 382 10.13 9.68 9.82
C LYS A 382 9.92 10.87 10.76
N SER A 383 8.85 11.64 10.57
CA SER A 383 8.53 12.75 11.47
C SER A 383 8.15 12.19 12.85
N LYS A 384 8.94 12.53 13.87
CA LYS A 384 8.69 12.13 15.26
C LYS A 384 7.90 13.22 15.98
N MET A 385 7.34 12.89 17.14
CA MET A 385 6.68 13.86 18.02
C MET A 385 7.73 14.83 18.59
N GLY A 386 7.71 16.09 18.16
CA GLY A 386 8.73 17.10 18.50
C GLY A 386 8.93 18.14 17.40
N LYS A 387 10.18 18.65 17.28
CA LYS A 387 10.57 19.59 16.22
C LYS A 387 10.48 18.92 14.83
N LYS A 388 9.89 19.64 13.87
CA LYS A 388 9.78 19.19 12.48
C LYS A 388 10.95 19.73 11.65
N ASP A 389 11.38 18.97 10.65
CA ASP A 389 12.50 19.31 9.75
C ASP A 389 12.14 20.39 8.72
N ARG A 390 10.84 20.62 8.50
CA ARG A 390 10.29 21.68 7.66
C ARG A 390 9.22 22.45 8.41
N ARG A 391 9.10 23.74 8.09
CA ARG A 391 8.16 24.67 8.70
C ARG A 391 6.71 24.30 8.45
#